data_AF-A0AAW0REZ9-F1
#
_entry.id   AF-A0AAW0REZ9-F1
#
_cell.length_a   1.000
_cell.length_b   1.000
_cell.length_c   1.000
_cell.angle_alpha   90.00
_cell.angle_beta   90.00
_cell.angle_gamma   90.00
#
_symmetry.space_group_name_H-M   'P 1'
#
loop_
_entity.id
_entity.type
_entity.pdbx_description
1 polymer ?
#
loop_
_entity_poly.entity_id
_entity_poly.type
_entity_poly.pdbx_seq_one_letter_code
_entity_poly.pdbx_strand_id
1 'polypeptide(L)'
;EPSPDELVKTGSGDLLIGERFRQRLYLKGLLLSEDTPQRRASVTNKPLRYGYNFAAGTTNRERQSVAGAYEESATIIDIWSKALVLRPELASELSLMLNSKQHYADVDGATTCIERKTAQVLRSYLWGHSERRMWYYSPEEKRDCPRLNDILYGLGYEGFELSQLYWTILRQHDLLRTADEEQRARFKLADPFAIPDDGFATRVNTLLQAA
;
A
#
# COMPACT_ATOMS: atom_id res chain seq x y z
N GLU A 1 -13.96 -26.32 11.55
CA GLU A 1 -12.76 -25.48 11.77
C GLU A 1 -12.09 -25.18 10.44
N PRO A 2 -11.41 -24.03 10.29
CA PRO A 2 -10.63 -23.70 9.10
C PRO A 2 -9.42 -24.63 8.95
N SER A 3 -9.02 -24.93 7.71
CA SER A 3 -7.77 -25.66 7.46
C SER A 3 -6.55 -24.72 7.68
N PRO A 4 -5.32 -25.27 7.85
CA PRO A 4 -4.12 -24.44 8.00
C PRO A 4 -3.87 -23.45 6.86
N ASP A 5 -4.28 -23.79 5.63
CA ASP A 5 -4.08 -22.92 4.46
C ASP A 5 -5.10 -21.78 4.38
N GLU A 6 -6.27 -21.96 5.00
CA GLU A 6 -7.36 -20.99 5.06
C GLU A 6 -7.25 -20.02 6.25
N LEU A 7 -6.23 -20.17 7.11
CA LEU A 7 -6.12 -19.46 8.38
C LEU A 7 -4.69 -19.00 8.63
N VAL A 8 -4.53 -17.74 9.04
CA VAL A 8 -3.29 -17.24 9.62
C VAL A 8 -3.56 -16.75 11.02
N LYS A 9 -3.06 -17.50 12.01
CA LYS A 9 -3.19 -17.11 13.42
C LYS A 9 -2.19 -16.03 13.77
N THR A 10 -2.66 -14.92 14.34
CA THR A 10 -1.80 -13.84 14.81
C THR A 10 -2.08 -13.51 16.27
N GLY A 11 -1.19 -12.77 16.92
CA GLY A 11 -1.40 -12.32 18.31
C GLY A 11 -2.60 -11.39 18.50
N SER A 12 -3.11 -10.77 17.43
CA SER A 12 -4.24 -9.82 17.49
C SER A 12 -5.57 -10.42 17.05
N GLY A 13 -5.53 -11.66 16.57
CA GLY A 13 -6.66 -12.32 15.95
C GLY A 13 -6.20 -13.09 14.71
N ASP A 14 -7.14 -13.71 14.02
CA ASP A 14 -6.84 -14.55 12.88
C ASP A 14 -7.33 -13.92 11.58
N LEU A 15 -6.52 -14.05 10.53
CA LEU A 15 -6.93 -13.78 9.15
C LEU A 15 -7.52 -15.06 8.55
N LEU A 16 -8.76 -14.98 8.08
CA LEU A 16 -9.48 -16.09 7.45
C LEU A 16 -9.51 -15.89 5.93
N ILE A 17 -8.72 -16.70 5.24
CA ILE A 17 -8.48 -16.60 3.79
C ILE A 17 -9.52 -17.40 2.99
N GLY A 18 -10.01 -18.51 3.58
CA GLY A 18 -10.95 -19.41 2.90
C GLY A 18 -12.23 -18.70 2.44
N GLU A 19 -12.71 -19.04 1.24
CA GLU A 19 -13.86 -18.39 0.58
C GLU A 19 -15.09 -18.30 1.50
N ARG A 20 -15.35 -19.38 2.24
CA ARG A 20 -16.49 -19.50 3.18
C ARG A 20 -16.44 -18.52 4.36
N PHE A 21 -15.31 -17.87 4.61
CA PHE A 21 -15.13 -16.92 5.71
C PHE A 21 -15.12 -15.47 5.24
N ARG A 22 -15.12 -15.20 3.92
CA ARG A 22 -15.13 -13.83 3.40
C ARG A 22 -16.33 -13.07 3.94
N GLN A 23 -16.14 -11.77 4.14
CA GLN A 23 -17.20 -10.87 4.59
C GLN A 23 -17.80 -11.21 5.96
N ARG A 24 -17.00 -11.84 6.83
CA ARG A 24 -17.43 -12.24 8.17
C ARG A 24 -16.45 -11.77 9.23
N LEU A 25 -17.00 -11.22 10.31
CA LEU A 25 -16.26 -10.87 11.51
C LEU A 25 -16.66 -11.80 12.64
N TYR A 26 -15.65 -12.31 13.32
CA TYR A 26 -15.76 -13.17 14.47
C TYR A 26 -15.01 -12.54 15.65
N LEU A 27 -15.40 -12.90 16.86
CA LEU A 27 -14.66 -12.60 18.09
C LEU A 27 -14.53 -13.89 18.89
N LYS A 28 -13.30 -14.34 19.08
CA LYS A 28 -13.00 -15.59 19.80
C LYS A 28 -13.80 -16.80 19.26
N GLY A 29 -13.96 -16.87 17.93
CA GLY A 29 -14.67 -17.93 17.22
C GLY A 29 -16.19 -17.75 17.13
N LEU A 30 -16.78 -16.73 17.76
CA LEU A 30 -18.21 -16.43 17.65
C LEU A 30 -18.45 -15.45 16.51
N LEU A 31 -19.38 -15.77 15.60
CA LEU A 31 -19.77 -14.85 14.52
C LEU A 31 -20.44 -13.60 15.11
N LEU A 32 -19.86 -12.43 14.82
CA LEU A 32 -20.38 -11.13 15.24
C LEU A 32 -21.23 -10.47 14.16
N SER A 33 -20.73 -10.49 12.94
CA SER A 33 -21.41 -9.88 11.80
C SER A 33 -20.98 -10.55 10.50
N GLU A 34 -21.89 -10.54 9.54
CA GLU A 34 -21.63 -10.95 8.17
C GLU A 34 -22.30 -10.00 7.19
N ASP A 35 -21.78 -9.90 5.97
CA ASP A 35 -22.47 -9.17 4.90
C ASP A 35 -23.79 -9.88 4.58
N THR A 36 -24.86 -9.10 4.56
CA THR A 36 -26.19 -9.47 4.11
C THR A 36 -26.68 -8.40 3.13
N PRO A 37 -27.75 -8.63 2.35
CA PRO A 37 -28.29 -7.60 1.46
C PRO A 37 -28.67 -6.29 2.15
N GLN A 38 -28.94 -6.32 3.46
CA GLN A 38 -29.38 -5.18 4.26
C GLN A 38 -28.26 -4.54 5.08
N ARG A 39 -27.15 -5.24 5.31
CA ARG A 39 -26.12 -4.81 6.27
C ARG A 39 -24.75 -5.32 5.87
N ARG A 40 -23.73 -4.47 6.00
CA ARG A 40 -22.31 -4.87 5.93
C ARG A 40 -21.80 -5.39 7.27
N ALA A 41 -20.87 -6.32 7.21
CA ALA A 41 -20.19 -6.89 8.36
C ALA A 41 -19.40 -5.82 9.11
N SER A 42 -18.60 -5.04 8.37
CA SER A 42 -17.79 -3.95 8.91
C SER A 42 -18.64 -2.76 9.33
N VAL A 43 -18.30 -2.16 10.46
CA VAL A 43 -18.95 -0.93 10.95
C VAL A 43 -18.67 0.29 10.05
N THR A 44 -17.66 0.22 9.16
CA THR A 44 -17.36 1.25 8.17
C THR A 44 -18.37 1.27 7.00
N ASN A 45 -19.28 0.29 6.96
CA ASN A 45 -20.24 0.06 5.89
C ASN A 45 -19.60 -0.21 4.51
N LYS A 46 -18.32 -0.60 4.50
CA LYS A 46 -17.59 -1.07 3.32
C LYS A 46 -17.56 -2.60 3.31
N PRO A 47 -17.50 -3.24 2.13
CA PRO A 47 -17.36 -4.68 2.06
C PRO A 47 -15.99 -5.12 2.57
N LEU A 48 -15.95 -6.25 3.26
CA LEU A 48 -14.70 -6.95 3.54
C LEU A 48 -14.37 -7.91 2.39
N ARG A 49 -13.10 -8.09 2.06
CA ARG A 49 -12.64 -9.13 1.12
C ARG A 49 -12.37 -10.44 1.85
N TYR A 50 -11.90 -10.36 3.08
CA TYR A 50 -11.55 -11.53 3.91
C TYR A 50 -12.42 -11.65 5.16
N GLY A 51 -12.24 -12.75 5.88
CA GLY A 51 -12.81 -12.93 7.21
C GLY A 51 -11.79 -12.62 8.30
N TYR A 52 -12.28 -12.21 9.47
CA TYR A 52 -11.42 -11.88 10.60
C TYR A 52 -11.97 -12.46 11.89
N ASN A 53 -11.12 -13.05 12.71
CA ASN A 53 -11.47 -13.50 14.06
C ASN A 53 -10.67 -12.73 15.10
N PHE A 54 -11.26 -11.72 15.72
CA PHE A 54 -10.57 -10.87 16.68
C PHE A 54 -10.25 -11.63 17.98
N ALA A 55 -9.05 -11.41 18.51
CA ALA A 55 -8.63 -11.97 19.80
C ALA A 55 -9.23 -11.22 20.99
N ALA A 56 -9.47 -9.91 20.82
CA ALA A 56 -10.02 -9.01 21.82
C ALA A 56 -11.16 -8.17 21.24
N GLY A 57 -12.01 -7.63 22.10
CA GLY A 57 -13.18 -6.85 21.72
C GLY A 57 -14.30 -6.97 22.76
N THR A 58 -15.22 -6.03 22.73
CA THR A 58 -16.43 -6.05 23.57
C THR A 58 -17.67 -6.19 22.70
N THR A 59 -18.64 -6.95 23.20
CA THR A 59 -19.94 -7.15 22.55
C THR A 59 -21.06 -6.71 23.47
N ASN A 60 -22.12 -6.14 22.92
CA ASN A 60 -23.34 -5.90 23.66
C ASN A 60 -24.13 -7.21 23.88
N ARG A 61 -25.27 -7.14 24.57
CA ARG A 61 -26.14 -8.31 24.83
C ARG A 61 -26.62 -9.00 23.55
N GLU A 62 -26.72 -8.25 22.45
CA GLU A 62 -27.12 -8.75 21.13
C GLU A 62 -25.94 -9.30 20.31
N ARG A 63 -24.75 -9.44 20.93
CA ARG A 63 -23.51 -9.92 20.30
C ARG A 63 -23.04 -9.06 19.12
N GLN A 64 -23.44 -7.79 19.09
CA GLN A 64 -22.90 -6.82 18.14
C GLN A 64 -21.59 -6.28 18.69
N SER A 65 -20.61 -6.09 17.80
CA SER A 65 -19.36 -5.40 18.13
C SER A 65 -19.69 -4.00 18.67
N VAL A 66 -19.09 -3.64 19.81
CA VAL A 66 -19.16 -2.28 20.37
C VAL A 66 -17.94 -1.46 19.91
N ALA A 67 -17.01 -2.08 19.18
CA ALA A 67 -15.83 -1.41 18.65
C ALA A 67 -16.22 -0.32 17.65
N GLY A 68 -15.58 0.84 17.76
CA GLY A 68 -15.72 1.92 16.78
C GLY A 68 -15.00 1.60 15.48
N ALA A 69 -15.31 2.33 14.41
CA ALA A 69 -14.69 2.14 13.09
C ALA A 69 -13.16 2.19 13.11
N TYR A 70 -12.58 3.06 13.94
CA TYR A 70 -11.13 3.14 14.11
C TYR A 70 -10.54 1.88 14.75
N GLU A 71 -11.16 1.36 15.82
CA GLU A 71 -10.68 0.18 16.52
C GLU A 71 -10.78 -1.08 15.65
N GLU A 72 -11.87 -1.24 14.89
CA GLU A 72 -12.01 -2.32 13.92
C GLU A 72 -10.92 -2.24 12.84
N SER A 73 -10.75 -1.06 12.23
CA SER A 73 -9.75 -0.82 11.19
C SER A 73 -8.33 -1.08 11.69
N ALA A 74 -7.97 -0.55 12.87
CA ALA A 74 -6.65 -0.74 13.47
C ALA A 74 -6.38 -2.22 13.77
N THR A 75 -7.38 -2.95 14.28
CA THR A 75 -7.27 -4.39 14.55
C THR A 75 -7.07 -5.18 13.26
N ILE A 76 -7.82 -4.86 12.20
CA ILE A 76 -7.69 -5.51 10.90
C ILE A 76 -6.30 -5.27 10.29
N ILE A 77 -5.80 -4.04 10.32
CA ILE A 77 -4.47 -3.70 9.78
C ILE A 77 -3.35 -4.37 10.60
N ASP A 78 -3.51 -4.48 11.91
CA ASP A 78 -2.55 -5.18 12.77
C ASP A 78 -2.55 -6.70 12.52
N ILE A 79 -3.72 -7.31 12.30
CA ILE A 79 -3.84 -8.70 11.83
C ILE A 79 -3.11 -8.87 10.50
N TRP A 80 -3.34 -8.00 9.51
CA TRP A 80 -2.62 -8.04 8.23
C TRP A 80 -1.11 -7.90 8.39
N SER A 81 -0.67 -6.94 9.20
CA SER A 81 0.75 -6.70 9.45
C SER A 81 1.44 -7.94 10.03
N LYS A 82 0.81 -8.60 11.00
CA LYS A 82 1.33 -9.84 11.60
C LYS A 82 1.20 -11.04 10.66
N ALA A 83 0.11 -11.13 9.89
CA ALA A 83 -0.07 -12.20 8.90
C ALA A 83 1.02 -12.15 7.82
N LEU A 84 1.42 -10.95 7.38
CA LEU A 84 2.49 -10.78 6.40
C LEU A 84 3.88 -11.17 6.90
N VAL A 85 4.13 -11.10 8.22
CA VAL A 85 5.37 -11.64 8.80
C VAL A 85 5.40 -13.17 8.70
N LEU A 86 4.25 -13.83 8.88
CA LEU A 86 4.13 -15.28 8.85
C LEU A 86 4.01 -15.83 7.43
N ARG A 87 3.35 -15.11 6.54
CA ARG A 87 3.06 -15.47 5.15
C ARG A 87 3.27 -14.28 4.21
N PRO A 88 4.53 -13.96 3.87
CA PRO A 88 4.87 -12.80 3.02
C PRO A 88 4.22 -12.84 1.63
N GLU A 89 3.85 -14.01 1.13
CA GLU A 89 3.16 -14.18 -0.15
C GLU A 89 1.79 -13.48 -0.20
N LEU A 90 1.16 -13.24 0.95
CA LEU A 90 -0.09 -12.49 1.08
C LEU A 90 0.06 -11.00 0.80
N ALA A 91 1.29 -10.50 0.62
CA ALA A 91 1.54 -9.11 0.22
C ALA A 91 0.84 -8.76 -1.10
N SER A 92 0.71 -9.75 -1.99
CA SER A 92 -0.03 -9.63 -3.24
C SER A 92 -1.49 -9.24 -3.04
N GLU A 93 -2.18 -9.88 -2.11
CA GLU A 93 -3.58 -9.63 -1.80
C GLU A 93 -3.80 -8.27 -1.12
N LEU A 94 -2.95 -7.93 -0.14
CA LEU A 94 -3.01 -6.60 0.49
C LEU A 94 -2.70 -5.50 -0.53
N SER A 95 -1.68 -5.69 -1.37
CA SER A 95 -1.33 -4.77 -2.45
C SER A 95 -2.49 -4.59 -3.44
N LEU A 96 -3.21 -5.66 -3.76
CA LEU A 96 -4.38 -5.60 -4.64
C LEU A 96 -5.51 -4.79 -4.01
N MET A 97 -5.82 -5.01 -2.73
CA MET A 97 -6.84 -4.22 -2.03
C MET A 97 -6.47 -2.74 -1.92
N LEU A 98 -5.21 -2.43 -1.59
CA LEU A 98 -4.71 -1.06 -1.52
C LEU A 98 -4.78 -0.35 -2.88
N ASN A 99 -4.55 -1.08 -3.98
CA ASN A 99 -4.60 -0.53 -5.33
C ASN A 99 -5.98 -0.60 -6.00
N SER A 100 -6.99 -1.14 -5.32
CA SER A 100 -8.33 -1.35 -5.87
C SER A 100 -9.11 -0.04 -5.97
N LYS A 101 -9.97 0.05 -6.99
CA LYS A 101 -11.01 1.10 -7.06
C LYS A 101 -12.14 0.86 -6.06
N GLN A 102 -12.33 -0.38 -5.63
CA GLN A 102 -13.29 -0.73 -4.60
C GLN A 102 -12.69 -0.44 -3.22
N HIS A 103 -13.36 0.38 -2.43
CA HIS A 103 -12.96 0.69 -1.06
C HIS A 103 -13.35 -0.45 -0.14
N TYR A 104 -12.38 -1.30 0.20
CA TYR A 104 -12.57 -2.39 1.16
C TYR A 104 -12.38 -1.91 2.60
N ALA A 105 -13.15 -2.49 3.52
CA ALA A 105 -12.95 -2.30 4.95
C ALA A 105 -11.59 -2.86 5.42
N ASP A 106 -11.05 -3.87 4.72
CA ASP A 106 -9.76 -4.53 5.00
C ASP A 106 -8.57 -3.57 5.04
N VAL A 107 -8.69 -2.45 4.31
CA VAL A 107 -7.66 -1.43 4.18
C VAL A 107 -8.15 -0.06 4.67
N ASP A 108 -9.27 -0.03 5.38
CA ASP A 108 -9.73 1.20 6.03
C ASP A 108 -8.75 1.58 7.14
N GLY A 109 -8.38 2.87 7.23
CA GLY A 109 -7.36 3.32 8.17
C GLY A 109 -5.92 2.92 7.84
N ALA A 110 -5.65 2.32 6.67
CA ALA A 110 -4.30 1.87 6.28
C ALA A 110 -3.23 2.97 6.33
N THR A 111 -3.54 4.20 5.92
CA THR A 111 -2.62 5.36 5.98
C THR A 111 -2.19 5.74 7.40
N THR A 112 -2.96 5.32 8.41
CA THR A 112 -2.69 5.67 9.80
C THR A 112 -2.09 4.49 10.55
N CYS A 113 -2.50 3.26 10.22
CA CYS A 113 -2.18 2.06 10.99
C CYS A 113 -1.07 1.21 10.37
N ILE A 114 -0.76 1.35 9.07
CA ILE A 114 0.34 0.60 8.45
C ILE A 114 1.67 1.16 8.93
N GLU A 115 2.41 0.34 9.67
CA GLU A 115 3.76 0.65 10.12
C GLU A 115 4.80 0.47 9.01
N ARG A 116 5.99 1.06 9.24
CA ARG A 116 7.12 1.03 8.30
C ARG A 116 7.49 -0.38 7.85
N LYS A 117 7.48 -1.37 8.77
CA LYS A 117 7.84 -2.76 8.45
C LYS A 117 6.88 -3.38 7.44
N THR A 118 5.58 -3.21 7.65
CA THR A 118 4.54 -3.69 6.72
C THR A 118 4.66 -2.97 5.37
N ALA A 119 4.89 -1.65 5.38
CA ALA A 119 5.12 -0.87 4.17
C ALA A 119 6.37 -1.34 3.39
N GLN A 120 7.44 -1.75 4.09
CA GLN A 120 8.63 -2.35 3.47
C GLN A 120 8.35 -3.69 2.82
N VAL A 121 7.48 -4.53 3.40
CA VAL A 121 7.04 -5.78 2.76
C VAL A 121 6.28 -5.49 1.48
N LEU A 122 5.33 -4.55 1.50
CA LEU A 122 4.58 -4.11 0.32
C LEU A 122 5.50 -3.52 -0.76
N ARG A 123 6.48 -2.70 -0.37
CA ARG A 123 7.50 -2.21 -1.30
C ARG A 123 8.31 -3.36 -1.91
N SER A 124 8.76 -4.30 -1.09
CA SER A 124 9.53 -5.45 -1.56
C SER A 124 8.71 -6.32 -2.51
N TYR A 125 7.40 -6.44 -2.27
CA TYR A 125 6.47 -7.07 -3.20
C TYR A 125 6.43 -6.33 -4.55
N LEU A 126 6.19 -5.02 -4.56
CA LEU A 126 6.11 -4.23 -5.81
C LEU A 126 7.39 -4.36 -6.65
N TRP A 127 8.57 -4.16 -6.04
CA TRP A 127 9.85 -4.23 -6.76
C TRP A 127 10.39 -5.64 -6.99
N GLY A 128 9.93 -6.64 -6.22
CA GLY A 128 10.43 -8.00 -6.29
C GLY A 128 9.76 -8.88 -7.36
N HIS A 129 8.60 -8.48 -7.88
CA HIS A 129 7.82 -9.30 -8.83
C HIS A 129 8.01 -8.91 -10.29
N SER A 130 8.76 -7.84 -10.59
CA SER A 130 8.96 -7.40 -11.96
C SER A 130 10.37 -7.73 -12.45
N GLU A 131 10.45 -8.43 -13.58
CA GLU A 131 11.69 -8.58 -14.35
C GLU A 131 12.11 -7.25 -14.99
N ARG A 132 11.18 -6.29 -15.11
CA ARG A 132 11.38 -4.98 -15.71
C ARG A 132 11.65 -3.91 -14.66
N ARG A 133 12.34 -2.85 -15.06
CA ARG A 133 12.55 -1.67 -14.21
C ARG A 133 11.24 -0.90 -14.09
N MET A 134 10.46 -1.20 -13.06
CA MET A 134 9.21 -0.51 -12.79
C MET A 134 9.44 0.85 -12.13
N TRP A 135 8.67 1.84 -12.58
CA TRP A 135 8.49 3.11 -11.90
C TRP A 135 7.05 3.22 -11.43
N TYR A 136 6.87 3.33 -10.13
CA TYR A 136 5.54 3.55 -9.56
C TYR A 136 5.31 5.05 -9.40
N TYR A 137 4.10 5.51 -9.70
CA TYR A 137 3.73 6.92 -9.59
C TYR A 137 2.27 7.05 -9.10
N SER A 138 1.90 8.23 -8.58
CA SER A 138 0.52 8.52 -8.18
C SER A 138 -0.30 9.19 -9.28
N PRO A 139 -1.64 9.19 -9.21
CA PRO A 139 -2.48 9.93 -10.15
C PRO A 139 -2.21 11.44 -10.09
N GLU A 140 -1.86 11.95 -8.91
CA GLU A 140 -1.47 13.36 -8.71
C GLU A 140 -0.15 13.67 -9.40
N GLU A 141 0.87 12.83 -9.24
CA GLU A 141 2.17 13.02 -9.91
C GLU A 141 2.02 13.01 -11.43
N LYS A 142 1.21 12.10 -11.97
CA LYS A 142 0.93 12.04 -13.41
C LYS A 142 0.19 13.27 -13.92
N ARG A 143 -0.73 13.82 -13.12
CA ARG A 143 -1.43 15.07 -13.45
C ARG A 143 -0.48 16.27 -13.40
N ASP A 144 0.39 16.33 -12.41
CA ASP A 144 1.24 17.48 -12.12
C ASP A 144 2.54 17.45 -12.95
N CYS A 145 2.92 16.30 -13.50
CA CYS A 145 4.04 16.12 -14.41
C CYS A 145 3.60 15.54 -15.77
N PRO A 146 3.17 16.39 -16.75
CA PRO A 146 2.74 15.93 -18.07
C PRO A 146 3.81 15.15 -18.85
N ARG A 147 5.09 15.40 -18.55
CA ARG A 147 6.25 14.76 -19.19
C ARG A 147 6.67 13.44 -18.51
N LEU A 148 5.94 12.99 -17.49
CA LEU A 148 6.30 11.79 -16.71
C LEU A 148 6.59 10.60 -17.64
N ASN A 149 5.68 10.29 -18.56
CA ASN A 149 5.87 9.16 -19.47
C ASN A 149 7.12 9.29 -20.35
N ASP A 150 7.43 10.49 -20.85
CA ASP A 150 8.63 10.73 -21.66
C ASP A 150 9.90 10.53 -20.82
N ILE A 151 9.89 10.98 -19.56
CA ILE A 151 10.98 10.79 -18.60
C ILE A 151 11.18 9.30 -18.33
N LEU A 152 10.10 8.57 -18.04
CA LEU A 152 10.17 7.14 -17.76
C LEU A 152 10.70 6.37 -18.98
N TYR A 153 10.19 6.68 -20.17
CA TYR A 153 10.67 6.09 -21.42
C TYR A 153 12.16 6.37 -21.64
N GLY A 154 12.60 7.63 -21.49
CA GLY A 154 14.00 8.02 -21.64
C GLY A 154 14.94 7.37 -20.61
N LEU A 155 14.42 7.05 -19.42
CA LEU A 155 15.16 6.34 -18.37
C LEU A 155 15.08 4.81 -18.47
N GLY A 156 14.32 4.27 -19.42
CA GLY A 156 14.11 2.83 -19.60
C GLY A 156 13.28 2.19 -18.48
N TYR A 157 12.35 2.94 -17.88
CA TYR A 157 11.41 2.45 -16.89
C TYR A 157 10.02 2.23 -17.48
N GLU A 158 9.32 1.21 -16.99
CA GLU A 158 7.90 1.00 -17.24
C GLU A 158 7.07 1.60 -16.10
N GLY A 159 6.17 2.50 -16.43
CA GLY A 159 5.32 3.19 -15.46
C GLY A 159 4.15 2.33 -14.98
N PHE A 160 3.88 2.34 -13.68
CA PHE A 160 2.68 1.76 -13.08
C PHE A 160 2.03 2.75 -12.11
N GLU A 161 0.74 3.03 -12.34
CA GLU A 161 -0.04 3.93 -11.51
C GLU A 161 -0.53 3.21 -10.24
N LEU A 162 -0.09 3.69 -9.08
CA LEU A 162 -0.64 3.27 -7.79
C LEU A 162 -1.87 4.11 -7.44
N SER A 163 -2.76 3.56 -6.63
CA SER A 163 -3.83 4.36 -6.00
C SER A 163 -3.21 5.43 -5.09
N GLN A 164 -3.93 6.53 -4.90
CA GLN A 164 -3.46 7.60 -4.00
C GLN A 164 -3.25 7.09 -2.56
N LEU A 165 -4.11 6.16 -2.11
CA LEU A 165 -4.00 5.52 -0.80
C LEU A 165 -2.67 4.79 -0.66
N TYR A 166 -2.37 3.92 -1.63
CA TYR A 166 -1.17 3.08 -1.59
C TYR A 166 0.11 3.92 -1.72
N TRP A 167 0.10 4.89 -2.64
CA TRP A 167 1.16 5.86 -2.79
C TRP A 167 1.46 6.59 -1.48
N THR A 168 0.42 7.10 -0.81
CA THR A 168 0.53 7.85 0.44
C THR A 168 1.18 7.01 1.54
N ILE A 169 0.77 5.76 1.71
CA ILE A 169 1.35 4.84 2.71
C ILE A 169 2.86 4.68 2.49
N LEU A 170 3.28 4.40 1.25
CA LEU A 170 4.70 4.20 0.97
C LEU A 170 5.50 5.51 1.09
N ARG A 171 4.92 6.64 0.72
CA ARG A 171 5.53 7.98 0.87
C ARG A 171 5.71 8.40 2.32
N GLN A 172 4.73 8.16 3.19
CA GLN A 172 4.82 8.46 4.62
C GLN A 172 5.99 7.76 5.32
N HIS A 173 6.44 6.64 4.75
CA HIS A 173 7.60 5.88 5.24
C HIS A 173 8.87 6.10 4.40
N ASP A 174 8.93 7.14 3.57
CA ASP A 174 10.09 7.46 2.70
C ASP A 174 10.53 6.30 1.80
N LEU A 175 9.58 5.46 1.38
CA LEU A 175 9.85 4.26 0.58
C LEU A 175 9.78 4.51 -0.93
N LEU A 176 9.29 5.69 -1.33
CA LEU A 176 9.13 6.16 -2.70
C LEU A 176 9.65 7.58 -2.88
N ARG A 177 10.05 7.90 -4.10
CA ARG A 177 10.35 9.26 -4.56
C ARG A 177 9.50 9.58 -5.78
N THR A 178 9.20 10.86 -5.96
CA THR A 178 8.69 11.36 -7.24
C THR A 178 9.80 11.38 -8.30
N ALA A 179 9.43 11.47 -9.56
CA ALA A 179 10.36 11.58 -10.68
C ALA A 179 11.25 12.82 -10.55
N ASP A 180 10.69 13.94 -10.11
CA ASP A 180 11.44 15.18 -9.86
C ASP A 180 12.41 15.03 -8.66
N GLU A 181 11.97 14.40 -7.56
CA GLU A 181 12.85 14.11 -6.42
C GLU A 181 14.03 13.22 -6.82
N GLU A 182 13.77 12.18 -7.61
CA GLU A 182 14.80 11.27 -8.11
C GLU A 182 15.72 11.96 -9.12
N GLN A 183 15.19 12.80 -10.01
CA GLN A 183 16.01 13.60 -10.93
C GLN A 183 16.94 14.53 -10.15
N ARG A 184 16.43 15.24 -9.14
CA ARG A 184 17.26 16.09 -8.25
C ARG A 184 18.29 15.27 -7.49
N ALA A 185 17.93 14.09 -6.99
CA ALA A 185 18.84 13.20 -6.28
C ALA A 185 19.98 12.71 -7.19
N ARG A 186 19.66 12.28 -8.41
CA ARG A 186 20.65 11.86 -9.41
C ARG A 186 21.55 13.01 -9.86
N PHE A 187 20.97 14.19 -10.07
CA PHE A 187 21.74 15.39 -10.43
C PHE A 187 22.77 15.74 -9.35
N LYS A 188 22.39 15.65 -8.06
CA LYS A 188 23.32 15.87 -6.93
C LYS A 188 24.44 14.84 -6.84
N LEU A 189 24.21 13.63 -7.36
CA LEU A 189 25.16 12.52 -7.34
C LEU A 189 25.97 12.41 -8.64
N ALA A 190 25.61 13.16 -9.68
CA ALA A 190 26.29 13.10 -10.97
C ALA A 190 27.66 13.75 -10.87
N ASP A 191 28.66 13.13 -11.49
CA ASP A 191 29.99 13.72 -11.60
C ASP A 191 29.92 15.03 -12.42
N PRO A 192 30.61 16.09 -11.98
CA PRO A 192 30.70 17.32 -12.75
C PRO A 192 31.25 17.01 -14.15
N PHE A 193 30.47 17.34 -15.18
CA PHE A 193 30.91 17.18 -16.54
C PHE A 193 32.00 18.21 -16.84
N ALA A 194 33.18 17.75 -17.26
CA ALA A 194 34.23 18.63 -17.74
C ALA A 194 33.77 19.26 -19.07
N ILE A 195 33.65 20.58 -19.06
CA ILE A 195 33.21 21.33 -20.24
C ILE A 195 34.28 21.13 -21.33
N PRO A 196 33.90 20.61 -22.52
CA PRO A 196 34.83 20.47 -23.63
C PRO A 196 35.48 21.82 -23.94
N ASP A 197 36.78 21.81 -24.22
CA ASP A 197 37.52 22.99 -24.63
C ASP A 197 37.22 23.33 -26.10
N ASP A 198 35.96 23.65 -26.37
CA ASP A 198 35.51 24.19 -27.64
C ASP A 198 34.85 25.56 -27.43
N GLY A 199 34.98 26.40 -28.45
CA GLY A 199 34.53 27.79 -28.40
C GLY A 199 33.01 27.96 -28.29
N PHE A 200 32.22 26.92 -28.53
CA PHE A 200 30.77 26.93 -28.37
C PHE A 200 30.40 26.59 -26.91
N ALA A 201 30.92 25.49 -26.38
CA ALA A 201 30.69 25.02 -25.01
C ALA A 201 31.11 26.09 -23.98
N THR A 202 32.25 26.75 -24.21
CA THR A 202 32.74 27.84 -23.36
C THR A 202 31.75 29.01 -23.30
N ARG A 203 31.20 29.43 -24.45
CA ARG A 203 30.24 30.55 -24.51
C ARG A 203 28.92 30.21 -23.84
N VAL A 204 28.43 28.99 -24.05
CA VAL A 204 27.19 28.51 -23.39
C VAL A 204 27.38 28.49 -21.88
N ASN A 205 28.52 28.01 -21.38
CA ASN A 205 28.81 28.00 -19.95
C ASN A 205 28.88 29.42 -19.35
N THR A 206 29.55 30.36 -20.02
CA THR A 206 29.62 31.76 -19.57
C THR A 206 28.22 32.37 -19.46
N LEU A 207 27.33 32.09 -20.42
CA LEU A 207 25.93 32.55 -20.37
C LEU A 207 25.15 31.94 -19.21
N LEU A 208 25.36 30.65 -18.92
CA LEU A 208 24.69 29.95 -17.82
C LEU A 208 25.17 30.42 -16.44
N GLN A 209 26.44 30.87 -16.31
CA GLN A 209 26.98 31.40 -15.05
C GLN A 209 26.63 32.88 -14.78
N ALA A 210 26.23 33.63 -15.81
CA ALA A 210 25.89 35.04 -15.71
C ALA A 210 24.40 35.32 -15.41
N ALA A 211 23.56 34.27 -15.36
CA ALA A 211 22.13 34.32 -15.08
C ALA A 211 21.84 33.89 -13.63
#